data_AF-A0A7X7JNV1-F1
#
_entry.id   AF-A0A7X7JNV1-F1
#
_cell.length_a   1.000
_cell.length_b   1.000
_cell.length_c   1.000
_cell.angle_alpha   90.00
_cell.angle_beta   90.00
_cell.angle_gamma   90.00
#
_symmetry.space_group_name_H-M   'P 1'
#
loop_
_entity.id
_entity.type
_entity.pdbx_description
1 polymer ?
#
loop_
_entity_poly.entity_id
_entity_poly.type
_entity_poly.pdbx_seq_one_letter_code
_entity_poly.pdbx_strand_id
1 'polypeptide(L)'
;MKRNRGGRTGGLGGGTLATGSARRTRKFAERRAGGALLLVGSLALACSRDPEPEKAPEKPAGQEAQENGARRVSHAEDAKVMAEHHVAHETADGELEQMQHAFFLVGDAHPFLVHMTNMWMDAHLYQMVLRVKLPEAMWQAYVKDRESAGSEHWYIVGNVADDEMALPDLARGAKRSFRGSLWRSWPTTPTEDGAPWPWAKTPPVVADFEVQIERVVQYRHFDWNLQRPTSLTYFLFGEGEEAHMQSYQIKQPDFDHLLTLSAAPTWVAPALLEAGVHVNFPHIPPQPGPKRPQGTPDVYCEAPVGPGSHRVQLAGQTGERVLEIKREVFFGTYPVNADHKLCDVSAGDAKDASRGGVK
;
A
#
# COMPACT_ATOMS: atom_id res chain seq x y z
N MET A 1 -8.38 -55.28 25.28
CA MET A 1 -9.47 -56.30 25.36
C MET A 1 -10.65 -55.70 26.10
N LYS A 2 -11.91 -56.12 25.81
CA LYS A 2 -13.20 -55.77 26.50
C LYS A 2 -13.51 -54.25 26.57
N ARG A 3 -14.56 -53.65 25.97
CA ARG A 3 -16.01 -53.94 25.78
C ARG A 3 -16.91 -53.77 27.03
N ASN A 4 -17.66 -52.66 27.06
CA ASN A 4 -19.10 -52.50 27.36
C ASN A 4 -19.60 -51.45 26.34
N ARG A 5 -20.71 -51.50 25.58
CA ARG A 5 -21.98 -52.28 25.47
C ARG A 5 -23.14 -51.88 26.40
N GLY A 6 -24.22 -51.37 25.77
CA GLY A 6 -25.58 -51.15 26.31
C GLY A 6 -25.90 -49.69 26.66
N GLY A 7 -26.89 -49.00 26.08
CA GLY A 7 -27.58 -49.21 24.78
C GLY A 7 -29.07 -49.61 24.83
N ARG A 8 -29.98 -48.67 24.48
CA ARG A 8 -31.35 -48.87 23.90
C ARG A 8 -31.93 -47.51 23.43
N THR A 9 -32.34 -47.33 22.17
CA THR A 9 -33.74 -47.28 21.63
C THR A 9 -34.70 -46.32 22.36
N GLY A 10 -35.48 -45.43 21.74
CA GLY A 10 -35.80 -45.08 20.33
C GLY A 10 -37.10 -44.22 20.33
N GLY A 11 -37.63 -43.61 19.25
CA GLY A 11 -37.25 -43.47 17.84
C GLY A 11 -38.43 -42.92 17.01
N LEU A 12 -38.24 -42.77 15.68
CA LEU A 12 -39.25 -42.48 14.63
C LEU A 12 -39.87 -41.06 14.54
N GLY A 13 -40.24 -40.68 13.30
CA GLY A 13 -40.75 -39.36 12.90
C GLY A 13 -39.70 -38.54 12.12
N GLY A 14 -39.74 -38.38 10.80
CA GLY A 14 -40.69 -38.88 9.80
C GLY A 14 -41.42 -37.75 9.06
N GLY A 15 -40.78 -37.17 8.04
CA GLY A 15 -41.34 -36.03 7.29
C GLY A 15 -40.51 -35.66 6.06
N THR A 16 -40.81 -36.28 4.92
CA THR A 16 -40.19 -35.97 3.62
C THR A 16 -41.12 -35.06 2.82
N LEU A 17 -40.61 -33.93 2.32
CA LEU A 17 -41.22 -33.18 1.22
C LEU A 17 -40.12 -32.48 0.40
N ALA A 18 -40.25 -32.48 -0.92
CA ALA A 18 -39.22 -31.98 -1.83
C ALA A 18 -39.83 -31.19 -3.00
N THR A 19 -39.46 -29.91 -3.09
CA THR A 19 -39.51 -28.98 -4.24
C THR A 19 -38.75 -27.72 -3.80
N GLY A 20 -38.11 -26.91 -4.65
CA GLY A 20 -37.99 -26.95 -6.11
C GLY A 20 -38.08 -25.52 -6.67
N SER A 21 -37.22 -25.15 -7.63
CA SER A 21 -37.09 -23.79 -8.21
C SER A 21 -36.51 -22.71 -7.24
N ALA A 22 -35.81 -21.66 -7.69
CA ALA A 22 -35.34 -21.31 -9.04
C ALA A 22 -34.00 -20.53 -8.99
N ARG A 23 -33.10 -20.75 -9.96
CA ARG A 23 -31.99 -19.81 -10.23
C ARG A 23 -32.54 -18.55 -10.88
N ARG A 24 -32.23 -17.36 -10.35
CA ARG A 24 -32.46 -16.06 -11.04
C ARG A 24 -31.15 -15.48 -11.55
N THR A 25 -30.78 -15.81 -12.78
CA THR A 25 -29.76 -15.09 -13.54
C THR A 25 -30.32 -13.76 -14.03
N ARG A 26 -29.79 -12.62 -13.54
CA ARG A 26 -30.08 -11.31 -14.14
C ARG A 26 -29.17 -11.11 -15.36
N LYS A 27 -29.71 -11.29 -16.56
CA LYS A 27 -29.09 -10.73 -17.77
C LYS A 27 -29.24 -9.21 -17.73
N PHE A 28 -28.13 -8.47 -17.75
CA PHE A 28 -28.17 -7.09 -18.24
C PHE A 28 -28.24 -7.10 -19.76
N ALA A 29 -29.01 -6.19 -20.34
CA ALA A 29 -29.25 -6.13 -21.78
C ALA A 29 -28.36 -5.09 -22.44
N GLU A 30 -27.73 -5.46 -23.56
CA GLU A 30 -27.09 -4.50 -24.45
C GLU A 30 -28.12 -3.50 -25.01
N ARG A 31 -27.73 -2.24 -25.20
CA ARG A 31 -28.41 -1.31 -26.10
C ARG A 31 -27.40 -0.67 -27.04
N ARG A 32 -27.40 -1.13 -28.30
CA ARG A 32 -26.78 -0.44 -29.43
C ARG A 32 -27.82 0.37 -30.20
N ALA A 33 -27.52 1.63 -30.42
CA ALA A 33 -27.99 2.50 -31.49
C ALA A 33 -26.82 3.50 -31.73
N GLY A 34 -26.44 3.92 -32.94
CA GLY A 34 -27.13 3.84 -34.23
C GLY A 34 -27.99 5.08 -34.44
N GLY A 35 -27.64 6.07 -35.28
CA GLY A 35 -26.43 6.25 -36.10
C GLY A 35 -26.74 7.12 -37.33
N ALA A 36 -25.70 7.67 -37.99
CA ALA A 36 -25.79 8.45 -39.27
C ALA A 36 -26.47 9.85 -39.12
N LEU A 37 -26.23 10.88 -39.97
CA LEU A 37 -25.26 11.11 -41.06
C LEU A 37 -25.09 12.63 -41.36
N LEU A 38 -24.05 13.00 -42.16
CA LEU A 38 -23.85 14.14 -43.11
C LEU A 38 -24.82 15.36 -43.15
N LEU A 39 -24.43 16.60 -43.52
CA LEU A 39 -23.60 17.12 -44.65
C LEU A 39 -22.87 18.45 -44.23
N VAL A 40 -21.62 18.76 -44.60
CA VAL A 40 -20.99 19.25 -45.88
C VAL A 40 -21.15 20.77 -46.18
N GLY A 41 -20.05 21.43 -46.59
CA GLY A 41 -19.98 22.84 -47.05
C GLY A 41 -18.95 23.67 -46.27
N SER A 42 -17.65 23.69 -46.51
CA SER A 42 -16.84 23.81 -47.76
C SER A 42 -16.77 25.23 -48.35
N LEU A 43 -15.61 25.89 -48.23
CA LEU A 43 -15.10 26.84 -49.22
C LEU A 43 -13.55 26.90 -49.17
N ALA A 44 -12.90 27.16 -50.31
CA ALA A 44 -11.47 27.45 -50.44
C ALA A 44 -11.28 28.97 -50.74
N LEU A 45 -10.13 29.59 -51.00
CA LEU A 45 -8.72 29.24 -51.38
C LEU A 45 -7.83 30.40 -50.78
N ALA A 46 -6.50 30.59 -50.92
CA ALA A 46 -5.46 30.08 -51.81
C ALA A 46 -4.01 30.28 -51.26
N CYS A 47 -3.05 30.13 -52.18
CA CYS A 47 -1.59 30.41 -52.15
C CYS A 47 -1.19 31.78 -51.52
N SER A 48 0.07 32.04 -51.10
CA SER A 48 1.35 31.62 -51.72
C SER A 48 2.63 31.97 -50.91
N ARG A 49 3.71 31.20 -51.16
CA ARG A 49 5.16 31.52 -51.14
C ARG A 49 5.87 32.07 -49.88
N ASP A 50 7.03 31.47 -49.61
CA ASP A 50 8.05 31.80 -48.60
C ASP A 50 8.96 32.98 -48.99
N PRO A 51 9.69 33.54 -48.00
CA PRO A 51 11.11 33.85 -48.19
C PRO A 51 12.03 33.25 -47.08
N GLU A 52 13.35 33.25 -47.36
CA GLU A 52 14.42 32.68 -46.54
C GLU A 52 14.86 33.54 -45.31
N PRO A 53 15.70 33.03 -44.39
CA PRO A 53 15.86 33.59 -43.04
C PRO A 53 16.91 34.72 -42.89
N GLU A 54 16.75 35.53 -41.85
CA GLU A 54 17.66 36.62 -41.47
C GLU A 54 18.59 36.24 -40.29
N LYS A 55 19.80 36.81 -40.25
CA LYS A 55 20.85 36.54 -39.23
C LYS A 55 21.25 37.81 -38.47
N ALA A 56 21.30 37.75 -37.15
CA ALA A 56 22.13 38.61 -36.29
C ALA A 56 22.19 38.05 -34.84
N PRO A 57 23.13 38.48 -33.97
CA PRO A 57 24.59 38.47 -34.19
C PRO A 57 25.38 37.86 -32.99
N GLU A 58 26.69 37.64 -33.15
CA GLU A 58 27.59 37.23 -32.05
C GLU A 58 28.33 38.43 -31.41
N LYS A 59 28.76 38.23 -30.14
CA LYS A 59 29.94 38.79 -29.39
C LYS A 59 29.60 39.60 -28.13
N PRO A 60 30.56 39.76 -27.18
CA PRO A 60 31.91 39.14 -27.07
C PRO A 60 32.12 38.32 -25.78
N ALA A 61 33.27 37.65 -25.68
CA ALA A 61 33.76 37.07 -24.42
C ALA A 61 34.64 38.08 -23.65
N GLY A 62 34.58 38.05 -22.32
CA GLY A 62 35.33 38.94 -21.42
C GLY A 62 35.47 38.33 -20.03
N GLN A 63 36.66 37.82 -19.75
CA GLN A 63 37.11 37.10 -18.56
C GLN A 63 36.70 37.70 -17.21
N GLU A 64 36.30 36.84 -16.27
CA GLU A 64 36.94 36.76 -14.96
C GLU A 64 36.83 35.31 -14.43
N ALA A 65 37.74 34.89 -13.54
CA ALA A 65 37.83 33.50 -13.09
C ALA A 65 38.12 33.43 -11.59
N GLN A 66 37.27 32.71 -10.83
CA GLN A 66 37.53 32.47 -9.41
C GLN A 66 37.16 31.03 -8.98
N GLU A 67 38.22 30.30 -8.69
CA GLU A 67 38.38 29.11 -7.83
C GLU A 67 37.14 28.29 -7.38
N ASN A 68 36.95 27.15 -8.04
CA ASN A 68 36.74 25.81 -7.44
C ASN A 68 36.30 25.73 -5.96
N GLY A 69 35.07 26.12 -5.65
CA GLY A 69 34.43 25.96 -4.33
C GLY A 69 33.49 24.75 -4.20
N ALA A 70 33.51 23.79 -5.13
CA ALA A 70 32.52 22.71 -5.21
C ALA A 70 32.70 21.65 -4.11
N ARG A 71 32.21 21.95 -2.89
CA ARG A 71 32.09 20.99 -1.79
C ARG A 71 31.13 19.87 -2.20
N ARG A 72 31.70 18.76 -2.71
CA ARG A 72 31.00 17.47 -2.78
C ARG A 72 30.67 17.02 -1.36
N VAL A 73 29.51 17.41 -0.85
CA VAL A 73 28.87 16.72 0.27
C VAL A 73 28.69 15.28 -0.20
N SER A 74 29.41 14.37 0.43
CA SER A 74 29.37 12.96 0.04
C SER A 74 28.21 12.30 0.77
N HIS A 75 27.50 11.36 0.13
CA HIS A 75 26.44 10.59 0.80
C HIS A 75 26.93 9.79 2.03
N ALA A 76 28.25 9.73 2.27
CA ALA A 76 28.83 9.20 3.50
C ALA A 76 28.71 10.16 4.70
N GLU A 77 28.54 11.48 4.49
CA GLU A 77 28.20 12.43 5.56
C GLU A 77 26.73 12.23 5.98
N ASP A 78 25.79 12.18 5.02
CA ASP A 78 24.37 11.89 5.28
C ASP A 78 24.19 10.54 6.00
N ALA A 79 24.84 9.49 5.50
CA ALA A 79 24.80 8.15 6.11
C ALA A 79 25.42 8.12 7.52
N LYS A 80 26.32 9.05 7.86
CA LYS A 80 26.91 9.15 9.20
C LYS A 80 26.03 9.94 10.16
N VAL A 81 25.36 11.00 9.69
CA VAL A 81 24.32 11.70 10.46
C VAL A 81 23.18 10.74 10.83
N MET A 82 22.70 9.94 9.87
CA MET A 82 21.68 8.92 10.14
C MET A 82 22.16 7.82 11.11
N ALA A 83 23.43 7.41 11.03
CA ALA A 83 23.99 6.39 11.92
C ALA A 83 24.16 6.86 13.39
N GLU A 84 24.25 8.17 13.64
CA GLU A 84 24.45 8.75 14.97
C GLU A 84 23.12 9.09 15.70
N HIS A 85 21.96 8.86 15.07
CA HIS A 85 20.63 9.20 15.59
C HIS A 85 19.84 8.01 16.23
N HIS A 86 20.44 6.84 16.41
CA HIS A 86 19.71 5.60 16.74
C HIS A 86 19.41 5.31 18.24
N VAL A 87 18.98 6.31 19.01
CA VAL A 87 18.38 6.18 20.37
C VAL A 87 17.40 7.35 20.58
N ALA A 88 16.11 7.19 20.88
CA ALA A 88 15.27 5.99 21.07
C ALA A 88 13.80 6.28 20.70
N HIS A 89 12.91 5.29 20.86
CA HIS A 89 11.43 5.43 20.81
C HIS A 89 10.83 6.15 22.02
N GLU A 90 11.65 6.93 22.68
CA GLU A 90 11.49 7.43 24.03
C GLU A 90 11.75 8.94 24.01
N THR A 91 10.91 9.70 24.70
CA THR A 91 11.16 11.12 24.97
C THR A 91 12.46 11.30 25.77
N ALA A 92 12.90 12.55 25.94
CA ALA A 92 14.06 12.86 26.78
C ALA A 92 13.96 12.34 28.24
N ASP A 93 12.76 11.99 28.70
CA ASP A 93 12.47 11.46 30.03
C ASP A 93 12.37 9.91 30.07
N GLY A 94 12.47 9.21 28.93
CA GLY A 94 12.39 7.75 28.83
C GLY A 94 10.98 7.17 28.57
N GLU A 95 9.98 8.02 28.28
CA GLU A 95 8.59 7.60 28.03
C GLU A 95 8.31 7.43 26.53
N LEU A 96 7.51 6.43 26.15
CA LEU A 96 7.26 6.12 24.73
C LEU A 96 6.56 7.26 23.99
N GLU A 97 7.04 7.61 22.78
CA GLU A 97 6.43 8.66 21.95
C GLU A 97 4.97 8.31 21.57
N GLN A 98 4.02 9.10 22.09
CA GLN A 98 2.60 8.96 21.79
C GLN A 98 2.27 9.86 20.59
N MET A 99 1.57 9.29 19.59
CA MET A 99 1.15 10.04 18.39
C MET A 99 -0.19 9.54 17.86
N GLN A 100 -0.69 10.22 16.83
CA GLN A 100 -1.66 9.65 15.91
C GLN A 100 -1.00 8.75 14.85
N HIS A 101 -1.69 7.65 14.54
CA HIS A 101 -1.27 6.59 13.61
C HIS A 101 -2.42 6.27 12.65
N ALA A 102 -2.04 5.93 11.41
CA ALA A 102 -2.98 5.63 10.34
C ALA A 102 -2.87 4.17 9.92
N PHE A 103 -4.00 3.51 9.64
CA PHE A 103 -4.04 2.10 9.29
C PHE A 103 -5.01 1.83 8.15
N PHE A 104 -4.57 1.13 7.11
CA PHE A 104 -5.48 0.62 6.08
C PHE A 104 -6.39 -0.46 6.65
N LEU A 105 -7.69 -0.35 6.38
CA LEU A 105 -8.70 -1.34 6.76
C LEU A 105 -8.88 -2.39 5.65
N VAL A 106 -8.62 -3.66 5.98
CA VAL A 106 -8.83 -4.82 5.10
C VAL A 106 -9.62 -5.94 5.78
N GLY A 107 -10.10 -6.89 4.99
CA GLY A 107 -11.07 -7.92 5.36
C GLY A 107 -12.49 -7.58 4.88
N ASP A 108 -13.25 -8.60 4.51
CA ASP A 108 -14.69 -8.53 4.21
C ASP A 108 -15.53 -9.22 5.32
N ALA A 109 -14.92 -10.08 6.16
CA ALA A 109 -15.52 -10.73 7.33
C ALA A 109 -14.65 -10.63 8.61
N HIS A 110 -13.32 -10.67 8.47
CA HIS A 110 -12.35 -10.61 9.55
C HIS A 110 -11.52 -9.32 9.45
N PRO A 111 -11.92 -8.21 10.09
CA PRO A 111 -11.23 -6.94 9.90
C PRO A 111 -9.82 -6.92 10.49
N PHE A 112 -8.88 -6.42 9.68
CA PHE A 112 -7.49 -6.13 10.03
C PHE A 112 -7.17 -4.65 9.77
N LEU A 113 -6.27 -4.10 10.60
CA LEU A 113 -5.67 -2.78 10.43
C LEU A 113 -4.17 -2.93 10.13
N VAL A 114 -3.73 -2.39 9.00
CA VAL A 114 -2.34 -2.45 8.52
C VAL A 114 -1.70 -1.06 8.62
N HIS A 115 -0.65 -0.92 9.41
CA HIS A 115 -0.05 0.37 9.71
C HIS A 115 0.58 1.05 8.49
N MET A 116 0.17 2.30 8.24
CA MET A 116 0.73 3.18 7.21
C MET A 116 2.08 3.72 7.70
N THR A 117 3.16 3.01 7.35
CA THR A 117 4.50 3.32 7.81
C THR A 117 5.03 4.63 7.23
N ASN A 118 5.40 5.58 8.10
CA ASN A 118 6.24 6.72 7.73
C ASN A 118 7.70 6.43 8.13
N MET A 119 8.59 6.11 7.17
CA MET A 119 9.99 5.76 7.48
C MET A 119 10.89 6.95 7.89
N TRP A 120 10.28 8.11 8.16
CA TRP A 120 10.93 9.40 8.41
C TRP A 120 10.41 10.07 9.71
N MET A 121 9.62 9.34 10.51
CA MET A 121 9.14 9.75 11.83
C MET A 121 9.34 8.59 12.81
N ASP A 122 9.97 8.83 13.96
CA ASP A 122 10.44 7.75 14.85
C ASP A 122 9.29 6.90 15.42
N ALA A 123 8.22 7.53 15.94
CA ALA A 123 6.98 6.84 16.34
C ALA A 123 6.37 5.92 15.27
N HIS A 124 6.61 6.17 13.98
CA HIS A 124 6.05 5.40 12.86
C HIS A 124 7.00 4.33 12.30
N LEU A 125 8.19 4.11 12.89
CA LEU A 125 9.18 3.12 12.43
C LEU A 125 8.84 1.65 12.75
N TYR A 126 7.57 1.26 12.56
CA TYR A 126 7.06 -0.08 12.81
C TYR A 126 6.20 -0.61 11.66
N GLN A 127 6.58 -1.77 11.12
CA GLN A 127 5.64 -2.57 10.34
C GLN A 127 4.72 -3.30 11.32
N MET A 128 3.42 -2.96 11.29
CA MET A 128 2.41 -3.53 12.18
C MET A 128 1.16 -3.97 11.42
N VAL A 129 0.61 -5.12 11.80
CA VAL A 129 -0.71 -5.58 11.41
C VAL A 129 -1.47 -6.00 12.67
N LEU A 130 -2.69 -5.49 12.83
CA LEU A 130 -3.60 -5.81 13.93
C LEU A 130 -4.82 -6.55 13.39
N ARG A 131 -5.26 -7.59 14.09
CA ARG A 131 -6.60 -8.17 13.96
C ARG A 131 -7.49 -7.49 15.00
N VAL A 132 -8.59 -6.88 14.55
CA VAL A 132 -9.40 -5.99 15.39
C VAL A 132 -10.88 -6.37 15.38
N LYS A 133 -11.59 -5.98 16.42
CA LYS A 133 -13.05 -5.95 16.45
C LYS A 133 -13.53 -4.51 16.37
N LEU A 134 -14.52 -4.30 15.52
CA LEU A 134 -15.08 -3.00 15.16
C LEU A 134 -16.56 -2.95 15.57
N PRO A 135 -17.12 -1.78 15.94
CA PRO A 135 -18.53 -1.70 16.30
C PRO A 135 -19.43 -1.90 15.09
N GLU A 136 -20.49 -2.70 15.24
CA GLU A 136 -21.44 -3.06 14.17
C GLU A 136 -21.97 -1.83 13.41
N ALA A 137 -22.30 -0.75 14.12
CA ALA A 137 -22.81 0.48 13.51
C ALA A 137 -21.78 1.17 12.59
N MET A 138 -20.48 1.09 12.92
CA MET A 138 -19.41 1.57 12.06
C MET A 138 -19.21 0.62 10.87
N TRP A 139 -19.20 -0.70 11.12
CA TRP A 139 -19.01 -1.70 10.07
C TRP A 139 -20.09 -1.62 8.97
N GLN A 140 -21.37 -1.45 9.36
CA GLN A 140 -22.47 -1.27 8.41
C GLN A 140 -22.35 0.05 7.63
N ALA A 141 -21.83 1.12 8.24
CA ALA A 141 -21.56 2.38 7.54
C ALA A 141 -20.37 2.25 6.56
N TYR A 142 -19.29 1.55 6.94
CA TYR A 142 -18.16 1.20 6.07
C TYR A 142 -18.63 0.40 4.83
N VAL A 143 -19.38 -0.68 5.04
CA VAL A 143 -19.89 -1.53 3.94
C VAL A 143 -20.76 -0.71 3.00
N LYS A 144 -21.70 0.08 3.54
CA LYS A 144 -22.60 0.94 2.74
C LYS A 144 -21.84 2.00 1.94
N ASP A 145 -20.85 2.66 2.54
CA ASP A 145 -20.05 3.67 1.85
C ASP A 145 -19.25 3.02 0.71
N ARG A 146 -18.61 1.87 0.98
CA ARG A 146 -17.85 1.07 0.01
C ARG A 146 -18.69 0.54 -1.16
N GLU A 147 -19.92 0.11 -0.92
CA GLU A 147 -20.88 -0.26 -1.97
C GLU A 147 -21.26 0.93 -2.87
N SER A 148 -21.22 2.16 -2.34
CA SER A 148 -21.60 3.37 -3.08
C SER A 148 -20.43 4.08 -3.76
N ALA A 149 -19.21 3.92 -3.24
CA ALA A 149 -18.04 4.68 -3.66
C ALA A 149 -17.34 4.10 -4.89
N GLY A 150 -17.17 2.77 -4.96
CA GLY A 150 -16.35 2.10 -5.97
C GLY A 150 -15.30 1.18 -5.36
N SER A 151 -14.65 0.37 -6.22
CA SER A 151 -13.63 -0.61 -5.84
C SER A 151 -12.20 -0.05 -5.76
N GLU A 152 -12.01 1.15 -6.32
CA GLU A 152 -10.78 1.95 -6.35
C GLU A 152 -10.49 2.66 -5.01
N HIS A 153 -11.45 2.67 -4.09
CA HIS A 153 -11.35 3.36 -2.81
C HIS A 153 -10.83 2.46 -1.69
N TRP A 154 -9.64 2.77 -1.17
CA TRP A 154 -9.16 2.27 0.11
C TRP A 154 -9.74 3.04 1.29
N TYR A 155 -9.69 2.44 2.48
CA TYR A 155 -10.22 3.02 3.71
C TYR A 155 -9.16 2.99 4.80
N ILE A 156 -9.14 4.06 5.59
CA ILE A 156 -8.12 4.29 6.62
C ILE A 156 -8.84 4.51 7.95
N VAL A 157 -8.48 3.71 8.95
CA VAL A 157 -8.81 3.97 10.35
C VAL A 157 -7.60 4.63 10.99
N GLY A 158 -7.80 5.69 11.77
CA GLY A 158 -6.73 6.27 12.58
C GLY A 158 -7.27 6.79 13.91
N ASN A 159 -6.42 6.82 14.93
CA ASN A 159 -6.82 7.23 16.28
C ASN A 159 -7.08 8.75 16.36
N VAL A 160 -7.98 9.14 17.24
CA VAL A 160 -8.34 10.55 17.47
C VAL A 160 -7.24 11.29 18.26
N ALA A 161 -7.18 12.62 18.11
CA ALA A 161 -6.11 13.44 18.70
C ALA A 161 -6.19 13.56 20.24
N ASP A 162 -7.30 13.14 20.85
CA ASP A 162 -7.47 12.99 22.30
C ASP A 162 -7.32 11.54 22.79
N ASP A 163 -6.84 10.64 21.93
CA ASP A 163 -6.47 9.25 22.27
C ASP A 163 -5.21 8.80 21.50
N GLU A 164 -4.12 9.58 21.64
CA GLU A 164 -2.80 9.23 21.11
C GLU A 164 -2.27 7.89 21.67
N MET A 165 -1.31 7.29 20.96
CA MET A 165 -0.73 6.00 21.34
C MET A 165 0.69 5.80 20.81
N ALA A 166 1.51 5.06 21.54
CA ALA A 166 2.74 4.47 21.01
C ALA A 166 2.46 3.06 20.47
N LEU A 167 3.00 2.74 19.29
CA LEU A 167 2.83 1.41 18.68
C LEU A 167 3.37 0.24 19.57
N PRO A 168 4.47 0.39 20.33
CA PRO A 168 4.90 -0.62 21.31
C PRO A 168 3.87 -0.92 22.41
N ASP A 169 2.98 0.01 22.76
CA ASP A 169 1.92 -0.22 23.77
C ASP A 169 0.84 -1.19 23.26
N LEU A 170 0.58 -1.18 21.96
CA LEU A 170 -0.28 -2.15 21.29
C LEU A 170 0.42 -3.52 21.25
N ALA A 171 1.71 -3.53 20.87
CA ALA A 171 2.52 -4.73 20.74
C ALA A 171 2.68 -5.51 22.05
N ARG A 172 2.94 -4.80 23.17
CA ARG A 172 3.01 -5.39 24.51
C ARG A 172 1.64 -5.64 25.15
N GLY A 173 0.55 -5.25 24.47
CA GLY A 173 -0.82 -5.43 24.95
C GLY A 173 -1.15 -4.62 26.21
N ALA A 174 -0.49 -3.48 26.41
CA ALA A 174 -0.78 -2.52 27.48
C ALA A 174 -1.98 -1.63 27.10
N LYS A 175 -2.05 -1.19 25.84
CA LYS A 175 -3.23 -0.57 25.24
C LYS A 175 -3.91 -1.60 24.33
N ARG A 176 -5.18 -1.90 24.62
CA ARG A 176 -5.97 -2.98 23.97
C ARG A 176 -7.22 -2.49 23.24
N SER A 177 -7.56 -1.22 23.40
CA SER A 177 -8.48 -0.51 22.52
C SER A 177 -8.00 0.93 22.33
N PHE A 178 -8.50 1.59 21.29
CA PHE A 178 -8.31 3.00 21.04
C PHE A 178 -9.55 3.60 20.36
N ARG A 179 -9.80 4.90 20.55
CA ARG A 179 -10.81 5.65 19.81
C ARG A 179 -10.26 6.04 18.45
N GLY A 180 -11.00 5.72 17.40
CA GLY A 180 -10.63 6.02 16.02
C GLY A 180 -11.75 6.66 15.21
N SER A 181 -11.40 7.12 14.03
CA SER A 181 -12.34 7.54 12.98
C SER A 181 -11.96 6.87 11.65
N LEU A 182 -12.92 6.81 10.72
CA LEU A 182 -12.80 6.10 9.44
C LEU A 182 -12.88 7.10 8.28
N TRP A 183 -11.87 7.14 7.43
CA TRP A 183 -11.84 7.95 6.21
C TRP A 183 -11.77 7.08 4.95
N ARG A 184 -12.24 7.63 3.82
CA ARG A 184 -12.16 7.02 2.49
C ARG A 184 -11.11 7.73 1.64
N SER A 185 -10.13 6.98 1.14
CA SER A 185 -8.98 7.45 0.37
C SER A 185 -8.16 8.54 1.07
N TRP A 186 -7.10 9.02 0.40
CA TRP A 186 -6.47 10.28 0.75
C TRP A 186 -7.33 11.45 0.23
N PRO A 187 -7.40 12.61 0.91
CA PRO A 187 -8.06 13.79 0.36
C PRO A 187 -7.34 14.27 -0.91
N THR A 188 -7.99 14.18 -2.07
CA THR A 188 -7.41 14.56 -3.36
C THR A 188 -7.34 16.07 -3.58
N THR A 189 -7.92 16.87 -2.68
CA THR A 189 -7.73 18.32 -2.61
C THR A 189 -6.53 18.63 -1.72
N PRO A 190 -5.43 19.19 -2.24
CA PRO A 190 -4.44 19.83 -1.40
C PRO A 190 -5.14 20.98 -0.66
N THR A 191 -5.13 20.98 0.68
CA THR A 191 -5.46 22.22 1.38
C THR A 191 -4.35 23.22 1.11
N GLU A 192 -4.68 24.51 1.11
CA GLU A 192 -3.72 25.60 0.88
C GLU A 192 -2.57 25.59 1.92
N ASP A 193 -2.80 24.95 3.07
CA ASP A 193 -1.85 24.75 4.19
C ASP A 193 -1.07 23.41 4.13
N GLY A 194 -1.21 22.60 3.07
CA GLY A 194 -0.47 21.34 2.90
C GLY A 194 -0.85 20.24 3.91
N ALA A 195 -2.15 20.05 4.15
CA ALA A 195 -2.78 19.24 5.21
C ALA A 195 -1.91 18.12 5.83
N PRO A 196 -1.33 18.34 7.03
CA PRO A 196 -0.86 17.25 7.86
C PRO A 196 -2.04 16.36 8.31
N TRP A 197 -1.70 15.18 8.84
CA TRP A 197 -2.61 14.34 9.60
C TRP A 197 -3.26 15.12 10.77
N PRO A 198 -4.55 14.92 11.13
CA PRO A 198 -5.55 14.02 10.54
C PRO A 198 -6.36 14.70 9.42
N TRP A 199 -5.69 15.11 8.33
CA TRP A 199 -6.29 15.73 7.15
C TRP A 199 -7.28 16.84 7.51
N ALA A 200 -6.79 17.86 8.23
CA ALA A 200 -7.54 18.72 9.17
C ALA A 200 -8.82 19.45 8.70
N LYS A 201 -9.28 19.25 7.46
CA LYS A 201 -10.51 19.81 6.87
C LYS A 201 -11.42 18.75 6.20
N THR A 202 -11.10 17.45 6.29
CA THR A 202 -11.85 16.34 5.66
C THR A 202 -12.66 15.54 6.69
N PRO A 203 -14.01 15.58 6.64
CA PRO A 203 -14.86 14.77 7.52
C PRO A 203 -14.65 13.27 7.32
N PRO A 204 -14.63 12.46 8.40
CA PRO A 204 -14.63 11.01 8.29
C PRO A 204 -16.00 10.48 7.82
N VAL A 205 -15.98 9.29 7.22
CA VAL A 205 -17.18 8.48 6.91
C VAL A 205 -17.90 8.06 8.19
N VAL A 206 -17.12 7.74 9.24
CA VAL A 206 -17.63 7.51 10.60
C VAL A 206 -16.64 8.13 11.58
N ALA A 207 -17.13 9.05 12.43
CA ALA A 207 -16.36 9.63 13.52
C ALA A 207 -16.45 8.78 14.79
N ASP A 208 -15.41 8.86 15.61
CA ASP A 208 -15.33 8.46 17.03
C ASP A 208 -15.99 7.12 17.41
N PHE A 209 -15.24 6.03 17.22
CA PHE A 209 -15.61 4.68 17.61
C PHE A 209 -14.46 3.96 18.33
N GLU A 210 -14.77 3.05 19.27
CA GLU A 210 -13.75 2.18 19.86
C GLU A 210 -13.34 1.07 18.87
N VAL A 211 -12.04 1.01 18.58
CA VAL A 211 -11.38 -0.16 17.97
C VAL A 211 -10.89 -1.06 19.10
N GLN A 212 -11.30 -2.33 19.12
CA GLN A 212 -10.81 -3.32 20.07
C GLN A 212 -9.74 -4.19 19.40
N ILE A 213 -8.56 -4.34 20.02
CA ILE A 213 -7.45 -5.14 19.47
C ILE A 213 -7.60 -6.58 19.95
N GLU A 214 -7.96 -7.48 19.04
CA GLU A 214 -8.10 -8.91 19.33
C GLU A 214 -6.73 -9.59 19.36
N ARG A 215 -5.84 -9.25 18.40
CA ARG A 215 -4.50 -9.81 18.28
C ARG A 215 -3.56 -8.92 17.48
N VAL A 216 -2.32 -8.80 17.93
CA VAL A 216 -1.21 -8.28 17.10
C VAL A 216 -0.75 -9.41 16.20
N VAL A 217 -0.83 -9.21 14.88
CA VAL A 217 -0.51 -10.21 13.84
C VAL A 217 0.96 -10.07 13.42
N GLN A 218 1.39 -8.82 13.22
CA GLN A 218 2.77 -8.45 12.94
C GLN A 218 3.13 -7.25 13.80
N TYR A 219 4.34 -7.26 14.34
CA TYR A 219 4.99 -6.10 14.93
C TYR A 219 6.49 -6.25 14.75
N ARG A 220 7.09 -5.31 14.00
CA ARG A 220 8.53 -5.30 13.73
C ARG A 220 9.03 -3.87 13.57
N HIS A 221 9.97 -3.47 14.41
CA HIS A 221 10.75 -2.25 14.23
C HIS A 221 11.62 -2.36 12.96
N PHE A 222 11.79 -1.26 12.21
CA PHE A 222 12.70 -1.25 11.07
C PHE A 222 14.16 -1.13 11.53
N ASP A 223 15.06 -1.90 10.91
CA ASP A 223 16.49 -1.85 11.21
C ASP A 223 17.27 -1.67 9.90
N TRP A 224 18.00 -0.55 9.82
CA TRP A 224 18.76 -0.16 8.65
C TRP A 224 19.99 -1.05 8.40
N ASN A 225 20.37 -1.88 9.36
CA ASN A 225 21.43 -2.88 9.22
C ASN A 225 20.93 -4.16 8.52
N LEU A 226 19.61 -4.41 8.47
CA LEU A 226 19.06 -5.60 7.81
C LEU A 226 19.41 -5.64 6.32
N GLN A 227 19.75 -6.84 5.85
CA GLN A 227 19.91 -7.12 4.43
C GLN A 227 18.53 -7.24 3.78
N ARG A 228 18.39 -6.75 2.54
CA ARG A 228 17.15 -6.92 1.78
C ARG A 228 17.00 -8.38 1.31
N PRO A 229 15.78 -8.92 1.22
CA PRO A 229 15.53 -10.19 0.55
C PRO A 229 16.09 -10.21 -0.88
N THR A 230 16.52 -11.38 -1.35
CA THR A 230 17.08 -11.57 -2.71
C THR A 230 16.01 -11.70 -3.82
N SER A 231 14.74 -11.70 -3.43
CA SER A 231 13.55 -11.73 -4.29
C SER A 231 12.50 -10.80 -3.70
N LEU A 232 11.51 -10.35 -4.48
CA LEU A 232 10.38 -9.60 -3.93
C LEU A 232 9.63 -10.42 -2.85
N THR A 233 9.51 -9.88 -1.63
CA THR A 233 8.90 -10.56 -0.48
C THR A 233 7.72 -9.77 0.11
N TYR A 234 6.66 -10.49 0.49
CA TYR A 234 5.50 -9.96 1.20
C TYR A 234 5.28 -10.72 2.51
N PHE A 235 4.68 -10.06 3.49
CA PHE A 235 4.06 -10.69 4.66
C PHE A 235 2.60 -11.04 4.33
N LEU A 236 2.30 -12.34 4.23
CA LEU A 236 0.97 -12.92 3.98
C LEU A 236 0.30 -13.23 5.32
N PHE A 237 -0.93 -12.74 5.52
CA PHE A 237 -1.73 -12.96 6.72
C PHE A 237 -3.22 -13.09 6.39
N GLY A 238 -4.02 -13.62 7.31
CA GLY A 238 -5.46 -13.79 7.10
C GLY A 238 -6.16 -14.55 8.23
N GLU A 239 -7.46 -14.82 8.05
CA GLU A 239 -8.30 -15.60 8.97
C GLU A 239 -9.47 -16.20 8.18
N GLY A 240 -9.87 -17.44 8.51
CA GLY A 240 -10.95 -18.13 7.79
C GLY A 240 -10.64 -18.37 6.29
N GLU A 241 -11.49 -17.84 5.41
CA GLU A 241 -11.31 -17.90 3.95
C GLU A 241 -10.61 -16.66 3.37
N GLU A 242 -10.22 -15.70 4.22
CA GLU A 242 -9.64 -14.41 3.80
C GLU A 242 -8.11 -14.39 3.92
N ALA A 243 -7.45 -13.67 3.01
CA ALA A 243 -6.01 -13.44 3.06
C ALA A 243 -5.59 -12.13 2.37
N HIS A 244 -4.55 -11.51 2.92
CA HIS A 244 -3.98 -10.23 2.51
C HIS A 244 -2.46 -10.30 2.51
N MET A 245 -1.80 -9.39 1.80
CA MET A 245 -0.33 -9.32 1.75
C MET A 245 0.14 -7.86 1.82
N GLN A 246 1.10 -7.55 2.70
CA GLN A 246 1.84 -6.27 2.67
C GLN A 246 3.28 -6.49 2.22
N SER A 247 3.88 -5.56 1.47
CA SER A 247 5.31 -5.61 1.12
C SER A 247 6.18 -5.73 2.38
N TYR A 248 7.23 -6.56 2.33
CA TYR A 248 8.14 -6.73 3.47
C TYR A 248 9.20 -5.61 3.45
N GLN A 249 8.76 -4.39 3.71
CA GLN A 249 9.57 -3.17 3.72
C GLN A 249 10.78 -3.31 4.67
N ILE A 250 11.96 -2.85 4.29
CA ILE A 250 13.18 -3.01 5.12
C ILE A 250 13.65 -1.67 5.69
N LYS A 251 13.90 -0.71 4.80
CA LYS A 251 14.53 0.59 5.05
C LYS A 251 14.42 1.44 3.78
N GLN A 252 14.75 2.71 3.87
CA GLN A 252 14.72 3.59 2.69
C GLN A 252 15.82 3.22 1.64
N PRO A 253 15.59 3.43 0.34
CA PRO A 253 14.28 3.65 -0.25
C PRO A 253 13.45 2.36 -0.25
N ASP A 254 12.11 2.44 -0.21
CA ASP A 254 11.21 1.27 -0.29
C ASP A 254 9.87 1.61 -0.95
N PHE A 255 8.91 0.69 -0.94
CA PHE A 255 7.51 0.97 -1.30
C PHE A 255 6.54 0.24 -0.35
N ASP A 256 5.44 0.89 0.03
CA ASP A 256 4.31 0.20 0.66
C ASP A 256 3.36 -0.32 -0.42
N HIS A 257 2.89 -1.54 -0.24
CA HIS A 257 1.98 -2.20 -1.16
C HIS A 257 1.14 -3.22 -0.40
N LEU A 258 -0.16 -2.95 -0.34
CA LEU A 258 -1.16 -3.79 0.34
C LEU A 258 -2.09 -4.42 -0.69
N LEU A 259 -2.27 -5.73 -0.58
CA LEU A 259 -2.99 -6.59 -1.52
C LEU A 259 -4.04 -7.43 -0.78
N THR A 260 -5.12 -7.78 -1.46
CA THR A 260 -6.09 -8.79 -0.98
C THR A 260 -6.18 -9.94 -1.97
N LEU A 261 -6.17 -11.17 -1.46
CA LEU A 261 -6.27 -12.40 -2.25
C LEU A 261 -7.73 -12.77 -2.56
N SER A 262 -7.93 -13.65 -3.53
CA SER A 262 -9.26 -14.18 -3.90
C SER A 262 -9.78 -15.21 -2.90
N ALA A 263 -8.89 -15.89 -2.17
CA ALA A 263 -9.16 -16.78 -1.06
C ALA A 263 -7.88 -17.04 -0.24
N ALA A 264 -8.03 -17.57 0.98
CA ALA A 264 -6.95 -18.13 1.78
C ALA A 264 -6.18 -19.24 1.00
N PRO A 265 -4.84 -19.18 0.90
CA PRO A 265 -4.09 -20.18 0.13
C PRO A 265 -4.09 -21.55 0.82
N THR A 266 -4.64 -22.57 0.16
CA THR A 266 -4.85 -23.94 0.70
C THR A 266 -3.58 -24.71 1.07
N TRP A 267 -2.40 -24.17 0.74
CA TRP A 267 -1.08 -24.71 1.09
C TRP A 267 -0.45 -24.04 2.32
N VAL A 268 -1.12 -23.05 2.92
CA VAL A 268 -0.81 -22.52 4.26
C VAL A 268 -1.82 -23.12 5.25
N ALA A 269 -1.34 -23.65 6.38
CA ALA A 269 -2.25 -24.11 7.44
C ALA A 269 -2.95 -22.89 8.10
N PRO A 270 -4.24 -22.96 8.50
CA PRO A 270 -4.97 -21.80 9.03
C PRO A 270 -4.24 -21.07 10.17
N ALA A 271 -3.70 -21.79 11.15
CA ALA A 271 -2.91 -21.20 12.24
C ALA A 271 -1.61 -20.49 11.79
N LEU A 272 -1.04 -20.87 10.64
CA LEU A 272 0.11 -20.15 10.04
C LEU A 272 -0.34 -18.93 9.23
N LEU A 273 -1.52 -18.97 8.61
CA LEU A 273 -2.11 -17.79 7.96
C LEU A 273 -2.54 -16.74 8.99
N GLU A 274 -3.10 -17.19 10.12
CA GLU A 274 -3.42 -16.36 11.28
C GLU A 274 -2.15 -15.73 11.88
N ALA A 275 -1.11 -16.53 12.16
CA ALA A 275 0.17 -16.04 12.68
C ALA A 275 0.93 -15.15 11.67
N GLY A 276 0.68 -15.34 10.38
CA GLY A 276 1.36 -14.68 9.28
C GLY A 276 2.66 -15.37 8.87
N VAL A 277 2.97 -15.32 7.57
CA VAL A 277 4.16 -15.94 6.96
C VAL A 277 4.73 -15.07 5.84
N HIS A 278 6.03 -15.13 5.62
CA HIS A 278 6.64 -14.47 4.46
C HIS A 278 6.48 -15.30 3.18
N VAL A 279 6.11 -14.67 2.08
CA VAL A 279 6.03 -15.27 0.74
C VAL A 279 6.89 -14.48 -0.25
N ASN A 280 7.61 -15.22 -1.10
CA ASN A 280 8.55 -14.69 -2.07
C ASN A 280 8.02 -14.87 -3.49
N PHE A 281 8.26 -13.90 -4.36
CA PHE A 281 8.03 -13.97 -5.80
C PHE A 281 9.38 -14.21 -6.50
N PRO A 282 9.81 -15.46 -6.71
CA PRO A 282 11.21 -15.78 -7.08
C PRO A 282 11.64 -15.26 -8.47
N HIS A 283 10.68 -14.91 -9.33
CA HIS A 283 10.91 -14.44 -10.70
C HIS A 283 10.76 -12.92 -10.86
N ILE A 284 10.57 -12.19 -9.75
CA ILE A 284 10.39 -10.73 -9.73
C ILE A 284 11.57 -10.09 -8.96
N PRO A 285 12.20 -9.02 -9.50
CA PRO A 285 13.32 -8.34 -8.84
C PRO A 285 13.03 -7.97 -7.37
N PRO A 286 14.04 -8.00 -6.50
CA PRO A 286 13.88 -7.68 -5.09
C PRO A 286 13.50 -6.22 -4.84
N GLN A 287 13.04 -5.95 -3.62
CA GLN A 287 12.92 -4.59 -3.10
C GLN A 287 14.30 -3.89 -3.08
N PRO A 288 14.36 -2.56 -3.29
CA PRO A 288 13.23 -1.66 -3.50
C PRO A 288 12.68 -1.71 -4.94
N GLY A 289 13.47 -2.24 -5.87
CA GLY A 289 13.18 -2.31 -7.30
C GLY A 289 14.37 -2.85 -8.10
N PRO A 290 14.22 -3.00 -9.43
CA PRO A 290 15.34 -3.33 -10.31
C PRO A 290 16.35 -2.18 -10.37
N LYS A 291 17.63 -2.51 -10.58
CA LYS A 291 18.69 -1.51 -10.74
C LYS A 291 18.43 -0.63 -11.97
N ARG A 292 18.50 0.68 -11.79
CA ARG A 292 18.23 1.70 -12.83
C ARG A 292 19.52 2.42 -13.28
N PRO A 293 19.48 3.25 -14.34
CA PRO A 293 20.60 4.11 -14.72
C PRO A 293 20.99 5.10 -13.62
N GLN A 294 22.27 5.49 -13.61
CA GLN A 294 22.87 6.39 -12.63
C GLN A 294 22.02 7.68 -12.44
N GLY A 295 21.59 7.96 -11.20
CA GLY A 295 20.74 9.11 -10.88
C GLY A 295 19.23 8.81 -10.83
N THR A 296 18.80 7.61 -11.24
CA THR A 296 17.43 7.14 -10.99
C THR A 296 17.38 6.27 -9.73
N PRO A 297 16.38 6.40 -8.83
CA PRO A 297 16.26 5.51 -7.69
C PRO A 297 15.96 4.06 -8.06
N ASP A 298 16.61 3.11 -7.39
CA ASP A 298 16.40 1.65 -7.52
C ASP A 298 15.08 1.20 -6.83
N VAL A 299 13.97 1.91 -7.07
CA VAL A 299 12.64 1.65 -6.47
C VAL A 299 11.60 1.30 -7.55
N TYR A 300 10.58 0.53 -7.18
CA TYR A 300 9.36 0.40 -7.97
C TYR A 300 8.53 1.70 -7.90
N CYS A 301 8.11 2.20 -9.06
CA CYS A 301 7.21 3.37 -9.19
C CYS A 301 5.80 3.00 -9.66
N GLU A 302 5.59 1.72 -9.92
CA GLU A 302 4.32 1.07 -10.27
C GLU A 302 4.28 -0.25 -9.49
N ALA A 303 3.08 -0.76 -9.20
CA ALA A 303 2.91 -1.99 -8.45
C ALA A 303 3.63 -3.18 -9.12
N PRO A 304 4.61 -3.85 -8.45
CA PRO A 304 5.41 -4.92 -9.06
C PRO A 304 4.63 -6.22 -9.31
N VAL A 305 3.42 -6.32 -8.75
CA VAL A 305 2.44 -7.40 -8.91
C VAL A 305 1.05 -6.77 -8.89
N GLY A 306 0.07 -7.42 -9.51
CA GLY A 306 -1.33 -6.93 -9.52
C GLY A 306 -2.32 -8.10 -9.53
N PRO A 307 -3.63 -7.84 -9.73
CA PRO A 307 -4.66 -8.86 -9.76
C PRO A 307 -4.37 -10.01 -10.74
N GLY A 308 -4.70 -11.25 -10.34
CA GLY A 308 -4.48 -12.46 -11.13
C GLY A 308 -3.62 -13.53 -10.43
N SER A 309 -3.19 -14.52 -11.21
CA SER A 309 -2.50 -15.74 -10.74
C SER A 309 -0.98 -15.56 -10.70
N HIS A 310 -0.36 -15.83 -9.54
CA HIS A 310 1.08 -15.65 -9.35
C HIS A 310 1.77 -16.89 -8.77
N ARG A 311 2.99 -17.15 -9.25
CA ARG A 311 3.90 -18.17 -8.71
C ARG A 311 4.71 -17.58 -7.56
N VAL A 312 4.58 -18.17 -6.39
CA VAL A 312 5.26 -17.75 -5.15
C VAL A 312 5.94 -18.93 -4.46
N GLN A 313 6.82 -18.65 -3.52
CA GLN A 313 7.41 -19.61 -2.59
C GLN A 313 7.09 -19.18 -1.16
N LEU A 314 6.80 -20.14 -0.28
CA LEU A 314 6.82 -19.89 1.17
C LEU A 314 8.28 -19.65 1.59
N ALA A 315 8.57 -18.57 2.31
CA ALA A 315 9.95 -18.16 2.58
C ALA A 315 10.77 -19.27 3.26
N GLY A 316 12.02 -19.45 2.82
CA GLY A 316 12.88 -20.56 3.23
C GLY A 316 12.59 -21.90 2.52
N GLN A 317 11.62 -21.96 1.59
CA GLN A 317 11.31 -23.16 0.81
C GLN A 317 11.50 -22.93 -0.69
N THR A 318 11.90 -23.97 -1.42
CA THR A 318 12.12 -23.91 -2.88
C THR A 318 10.90 -24.31 -3.71
N GLY A 319 9.90 -24.96 -3.10
CA GLY A 319 8.73 -25.47 -3.79
C GLY A 319 7.75 -24.35 -4.15
N GLU A 320 7.60 -24.07 -5.45
CA GLU A 320 6.61 -23.10 -5.93
C GLU A 320 5.17 -23.48 -5.54
N ARG A 321 4.36 -22.45 -5.37
CA ARG A 321 2.92 -22.46 -5.07
C ARG A 321 2.23 -21.42 -5.94
N VAL A 322 0.91 -21.48 -6.01
CA VAL A 322 0.09 -20.46 -6.68
C VAL A 322 -0.77 -19.74 -5.65
N LEU A 323 -0.90 -18.43 -5.79
CA LEU A 323 -1.95 -17.63 -5.17
C LEU A 323 -2.64 -16.75 -6.21
N GLU A 324 -3.86 -16.32 -5.90
CA GLU A 324 -4.69 -15.46 -6.75
C GLU A 324 -4.90 -14.12 -6.04
N ILE A 325 -4.40 -13.03 -6.61
CA ILE A 325 -4.62 -11.66 -6.12
C ILE A 325 -5.98 -11.18 -6.64
N LYS A 326 -6.88 -10.77 -5.73
CA LYS A 326 -8.24 -10.26 -6.02
C LYS A 326 -8.21 -8.79 -6.39
N ARG A 327 -7.51 -7.98 -5.60
CA ARG A 327 -7.34 -6.54 -5.79
C ARG A 327 -6.06 -6.04 -5.13
N GLU A 328 -5.51 -4.98 -5.69
CA GLU A 328 -4.69 -4.03 -4.94
C GLU A 328 -5.59 -3.30 -3.93
N VAL A 329 -5.01 -2.92 -2.79
CA VAL A 329 -5.65 -2.06 -1.78
C VAL A 329 -4.91 -0.73 -1.71
N PHE A 330 -3.59 -0.73 -1.79
CA PHE A 330 -2.77 0.47 -1.85
C PHE A 330 -1.42 0.15 -2.49
N PHE A 331 -0.89 1.05 -3.30
CA PHE A 331 0.52 1.11 -3.67
C PHE A 331 1.02 2.55 -3.51
N GLY A 332 2.21 2.73 -2.93
CA GLY A 332 2.81 4.05 -2.82
C GLY A 332 4.22 4.06 -2.25
N THR A 333 5.08 4.90 -2.82
CA THR A 333 6.43 5.17 -2.31
C THR A 333 6.43 6.25 -1.22
N TYR A 334 5.56 7.27 -1.30
CA TYR A 334 5.55 8.43 -0.39
C TYR A 334 5.74 8.12 1.12
N PRO A 335 4.99 7.18 1.74
CA PRO A 335 5.08 6.98 3.20
C PRO A 335 6.48 6.48 3.64
N VAL A 336 7.01 5.51 2.90
CA VAL A 336 8.25 4.80 3.25
C VAL A 336 9.52 5.48 2.74
N ASN A 337 9.46 6.74 2.33
CA ASN A 337 10.61 7.51 1.83
C ASN A 337 10.57 8.98 2.27
N ALA A 338 11.68 9.47 2.84
CA ALA A 338 11.88 10.88 3.18
C ALA A 338 12.05 11.76 1.92
N ASP A 339 12.68 11.23 0.87
CA ASP A 339 12.55 11.82 -0.46
C ASP A 339 11.21 11.41 -1.07
N HIS A 340 10.27 12.35 -1.07
CA HIS A 340 8.94 12.16 -1.61
C HIS A 340 8.91 12.15 -3.15
N LYS A 341 10.02 12.49 -3.84
CA LYS A 341 10.09 12.67 -5.30
C LYS A 341 10.72 11.50 -6.06
N LEU A 342 11.01 10.37 -5.42
CA LEU A 342 11.73 9.25 -6.03
C LEU A 342 11.12 8.70 -7.34
N CYS A 343 9.83 8.96 -7.57
CA CYS A 343 9.11 8.58 -8.78
C CYS A 343 8.59 9.79 -9.60
N ASP A 344 8.84 11.02 -9.17
CA ASP A 344 8.54 12.27 -9.91
C ASP A 344 9.60 12.55 -11.00
N VAL A 345 10.03 11.51 -11.72
CA VAL A 345 10.89 11.64 -12.92
C VAL A 345 10.07 12.22 -14.07
N SER A 346 9.89 13.54 -14.02
CA SER A 346 9.30 14.31 -15.11
C SER A 346 10.08 14.07 -16.42
N ALA A 347 9.38 14.05 -17.56
CA ALA A 347 9.91 13.60 -18.85
C ALA A 347 10.89 14.60 -19.54
N GLY A 348 11.68 15.36 -18.77
CA GLY A 348 12.68 16.31 -19.26
C GLY A 348 14.01 15.66 -19.62
N ASP A 349 14.62 14.96 -18.67
CA ASP A 349 16.06 14.64 -18.70
C ASP A 349 16.45 13.55 -19.71
N ALA A 350 15.48 12.83 -20.27
CA ALA A 350 15.69 11.85 -21.33
C ALA A 350 16.20 12.46 -22.66
N LYS A 351 16.26 13.80 -22.79
CA LYS A 351 16.65 14.47 -24.05
C LYS A 351 18.15 14.67 -24.23
N ASP A 352 18.93 14.96 -23.19
CA ASP A 352 20.36 15.28 -23.34
C ASP A 352 21.26 14.05 -23.51
N ALA A 353 20.79 12.85 -23.18
CA ALA A 353 21.49 11.58 -23.47
C ALA A 353 21.72 11.31 -24.97
N SER A 354 21.10 12.09 -25.86
CA SER A 354 21.16 11.92 -27.32
C SER A 354 22.19 12.81 -28.04
N ARG A 355 22.98 13.62 -27.33
CA ARG A 355 23.92 14.60 -27.94
C ARG A 355 25.43 14.38 -27.66
N GLY A 356 25.82 13.29 -27.00
CA GLY A 356 27.22 12.91 -26.79
C GLY A 356 27.76 11.95 -27.86
N GLY A 357 27.90 12.38 -29.12
CA GLY A 357 27.88 11.48 -30.29
C GLY A 357 28.97 11.60 -31.38
N VAL A 358 30.25 11.79 -31.01
CA VAL A 358 31.46 11.53 -31.86
C VAL A 358 31.72 12.43 -33.09
N LYS A 359 32.88 13.13 -33.01
CA LYS A 359 33.66 13.81 -34.08
C LYS A 359 33.09 15.09 -34.70
#